data_AF-A0AA36FAQ3-F1
#
_entry.id   AF-A0AA36FAQ3-F1
#
_cell.length_a   1.000
_cell.length_b   1.000
_cell.length_c   1.000
_cell.angle_alpha   90.00
_cell.angle_beta   90.00
_cell.angle_gamma   90.00
#
_symmetry.space_group_name_H-M   'P 1'
#
loop_
_entity.id
_entity.type
_entity.pdbx_description
1 polymer ?
#
loop_
_entity_poly.entity_id
_entity_poly.type
_entity_poly.pdbx_seq_one_letter_code
_entity_poly.pdbx_strand_id
1 'polypeptide(L)'
;MKRSATSRALGLQELSFRGHFESESSNNRANYKELVYLISKYDKKMESHLDTASIFTGLSNRIQNDLIEAINKVMLNEMQKEIDQAKFVSILVDETSDVSASSQLSTVLRYVTEDYVIKE
;
A
#
# COMPACT_ATOMS: atom_id res chain seq x y z
N MET A 1 -14.36 9.14 3.10
CA MET A 1 -13.60 9.40 4.35
C MET A 1 -13.15 8.10 5.04
N LYS A 2 -14.04 7.17 5.40
CA LYS A 2 -13.67 5.97 6.19
C LYS A 2 -12.73 4.98 5.50
N ARG A 3 -12.92 4.69 4.20
CA ARG A 3 -12.00 3.84 3.41
C ARG A 3 -10.60 4.44 3.22
N SER A 4 -10.52 5.76 3.08
CA SER A 4 -9.22 6.47 3.04
C SER A 4 -8.49 6.38 4.38
N ALA A 5 -9.22 6.40 5.51
CA ALA A 5 -8.64 6.16 6.82
C ALA A 5 -8.11 4.72 6.96
N THR A 6 -8.82 3.71 6.42
CA THR A 6 -8.32 2.33 6.32
C THR A 6 -7.00 2.28 5.58
N SER A 7 -6.93 2.85 4.37
CA SER A 7 -5.71 2.88 3.56
C SER A 7 -4.55 3.55 4.30
N ARG A 8 -4.82 4.68 4.96
CA ARG A 8 -3.82 5.40 5.77
C ARG A 8 -3.33 4.58 6.95
N ALA A 9 -4.23 3.91 7.67
CA ALA A 9 -3.87 3.08 8.81
C ALA A 9 -2.95 1.92 8.40
N LEU A 10 -3.26 1.24 7.30
CA LEU A 10 -2.43 0.15 6.78
C LEU A 10 -1.05 0.65 6.36
N GLY A 11 -0.97 1.77 5.64
CA GLY A 11 0.31 2.37 5.24
C GLY A 11 1.16 2.79 6.44
N LEU A 12 0.57 3.39 7.48
CA LEU A 12 1.30 3.82 8.69
C LEU A 12 1.75 2.68 9.60
N GLN A 13 1.16 1.49 9.45
CA GLN A 13 1.50 0.30 10.25
C GLN A 13 2.27 -0.73 9.43
N GLU A 14 2.66 -0.39 8.19
CA GLU A 14 3.36 -1.29 7.26
C GLU A 14 2.61 -2.62 7.03
N LEU A 15 1.28 -2.57 7.11
CA LEU A 15 0.44 -3.75 6.91
C LEU A 15 0.09 -3.92 5.43
N SER A 16 0.16 -5.17 4.97
CA SER A 16 -0.26 -5.50 3.62
C SER A 16 -1.71 -5.11 3.38
N PHE A 17 -2.00 -4.51 2.22
CA PHE A 17 -3.38 -4.20 1.84
C PHE A 17 -4.18 -5.47 1.50
N ARG A 18 -3.53 -6.36 0.73
CA ARG A 18 -4.15 -7.56 0.13
C ARG A 18 -3.63 -8.82 0.79
N GLY A 19 -4.45 -9.86 0.70
CA GLY A 19 -4.13 -11.21 1.13
C GLY A 19 -4.14 -12.17 -0.06
N HIS A 20 -3.52 -13.33 0.12
CA HIS A 20 -3.50 -14.35 -0.93
C HIS A 20 -4.89 -14.90 -1.25
N PHE A 21 -5.74 -15.08 -0.22
CA PHE A 21 -7.09 -15.64 -0.35
C PHE A 21 -8.11 -14.76 0.35
N GLU A 22 -8.95 -14.09 -0.43
CA GLU A 22 -9.96 -13.15 0.09
C GLU A 22 -11.40 -13.58 -0.24
N SER A 23 -11.63 -14.90 -0.35
CA SER A 23 -12.97 -15.46 -0.52
C SER A 23 -13.82 -15.29 0.75
N GLU A 24 -15.14 -15.29 0.62
CA GLU A 24 -16.05 -15.18 1.78
C GLU A 24 -15.86 -16.31 2.81
N SER A 25 -15.38 -17.47 2.38
CA SER A 25 -15.05 -18.61 3.24
C SER A 25 -13.70 -18.48 3.96
N SER A 26 -12.89 -17.48 3.63
CA SER A 26 -11.57 -17.30 4.24
C SER A 26 -11.72 -16.74 5.65
N ASN A 27 -10.99 -17.33 6.59
CA ASN A 27 -10.89 -16.81 7.96
C ASN A 27 -10.15 -15.47 8.04
N ASN A 28 -9.36 -15.13 7.01
CA ASN A 28 -8.64 -13.86 6.92
C ASN A 28 -8.71 -13.34 5.48
N ARG A 29 -9.63 -12.40 5.22
CA ARG A 29 -9.89 -11.86 3.88
C ARG A 29 -9.02 -10.64 3.53
N ALA A 30 -7.82 -10.56 4.10
CA ALA A 30 -6.90 -9.42 4.02
C ALA A 30 -7.24 -8.22 4.89
N ASN A 31 -6.20 -7.45 5.24
CA ASN A 31 -6.31 -6.38 6.21
C ASN A 31 -7.25 -5.25 5.76
N TYR A 32 -7.28 -4.91 4.47
CA TYR A 32 -8.17 -3.86 3.97
C TYR A 32 -9.65 -4.23 4.14
N LYS A 33 -10.05 -5.43 3.72
CA LYS A 33 -11.44 -5.90 3.84
C LYS A 33 -11.83 -6.04 5.31
N GLU A 34 -11.01 -6.70 6.12
CA GLU A 34 -11.31 -6.93 7.54
C GLU A 34 -11.41 -5.61 8.31
N LEU A 35 -10.53 -4.64 8.05
CA LEU A 35 -10.62 -3.34 8.70
C LEU A 35 -11.84 -2.53 8.23
N VAL A 36 -12.23 -2.64 6.94
CA VAL A 36 -13.47 -2.04 6.44
C VAL A 36 -14.71 -2.65 7.12
N TYR A 37 -14.77 -3.98 7.25
CA TYR A 37 -15.85 -4.67 7.98
C TYR A 37 -15.85 -4.36 9.47
N LEU A 38 -14.68 -4.22 10.08
CA LEU A 38 -14.58 -3.81 11.48
C LEU A 38 -15.16 -2.41 11.68
N ILE A 39 -14.80 -1.46 10.82
CA ILE A 39 -15.34 -0.09 10.88
C ILE A 39 -16.85 -0.08 10.61
N SER A 40 -17.36 -0.94 9.73
CA SER A 40 -18.79 -0.98 9.41
C SER A 40 -19.65 -1.38 10.61
N LYS A 41 -19.16 -2.24 11.51
CA LYS A 41 -19.86 -2.58 12.77
C LYS A 41 -20.15 -1.37 13.66
N TYR A 42 -19.41 -0.28 13.50
CA TYR A 42 -19.59 0.97 14.25
C TYR A 42 -20.18 2.09 13.38
N ASP A 43 -20.54 1.82 12.13
CA ASP A 43 -21.18 2.77 11.21
C ASP A 43 -22.34 2.13 10.44
N LYS A 44 -23.56 2.37 10.93
CA LYS A 44 -24.79 1.88 10.32
C LYS A 44 -24.92 2.20 8.83
N LYS A 45 -24.41 3.34 8.35
CA LYS A 45 -24.46 3.68 6.92
C LYS A 45 -23.55 2.78 6.10
N MET A 46 -22.38 2.46 6.64
CA MET A 46 -21.39 1.62 5.98
C MET A 46 -21.79 0.15 6.05
N GLU A 47 -22.31 -0.31 7.18
CA GLU A 47 -22.95 -1.63 7.32
C GLU A 47 -24.06 -1.82 6.29
N SER A 48 -25.06 -0.93 6.29
CA SER A 48 -26.17 -1.00 5.33
C SER A 48 -25.70 -0.95 3.88
N HIS A 49 -24.69 -0.14 3.55
CA HIS A 49 -24.12 -0.11 2.21
C HIS A 49 -23.42 -1.43 1.85
N LEU A 50 -22.66 -2.04 2.75
CA LEU A 50 -21.99 -3.31 2.47
C LEU A 50 -23.00 -4.45 2.28
N ASP A 51 -24.12 -4.43 2.99
CA ASP A 51 -25.17 -5.45 2.88
C ASP A 51 -26.05 -5.28 1.63
N THR A 52 -26.30 -4.03 1.20
CA THR A 52 -27.28 -3.73 0.13
C THR A 52 -26.64 -3.41 -1.22
N ALA A 53 -25.34 -3.08 -1.26
CA ALA A 53 -24.70 -2.68 -2.51
C ALA A 53 -24.54 -3.86 -3.47
N SER A 54 -25.30 -3.82 -4.56
CA SER A 54 -25.21 -4.79 -5.66
C SER A 54 -24.18 -4.40 -6.73
N ILE A 55 -23.88 -3.10 -6.86
CA ILE A 55 -23.04 -2.56 -7.94
C ILE A 55 -21.61 -2.28 -7.46
N PHE A 56 -21.45 -1.69 -6.28
CA PHE A 56 -20.15 -1.23 -5.81
C PHE A 56 -20.04 -1.30 -4.28
N THR A 57 -19.27 -2.26 -3.79
CA THR A 57 -18.91 -2.39 -2.36
C THR A 57 -17.60 -1.67 -2.02
N GLY A 58 -16.77 -1.37 -3.03
CA GLY A 58 -15.43 -0.82 -2.85
C GLY A 58 -14.44 -1.78 -2.18
N LEU A 59 -14.76 -3.08 -2.15
CA LEU A 59 -13.96 -4.14 -1.53
C LEU A 59 -13.25 -5.03 -2.55
N SER A 60 -13.59 -4.93 -3.84
CA SER A 60 -13.04 -5.82 -4.86
C SER A 60 -11.52 -5.70 -4.99
N ASN A 61 -10.89 -6.78 -5.46
CA ASN A 61 -9.45 -6.81 -5.65
C ASN A 61 -8.96 -5.70 -6.58
N ARG A 62 -9.76 -5.39 -7.61
CA ARG A 62 -9.50 -4.31 -8.54
C ARG A 62 -9.44 -2.96 -7.83
N ILE A 63 -10.42 -2.64 -6.98
CA ILE A 63 -10.43 -1.36 -6.25
C ILE A 63 -9.27 -1.26 -5.27
N GLN A 64 -8.91 -2.35 -4.60
CA GLN A 64 -7.73 -2.37 -3.75
C GLN A 64 -6.45 -2.09 -4.54
N ASN A 65 -6.29 -2.70 -5.73
CA ASN A 65 -5.15 -2.44 -6.61
C ASN A 65 -5.14 -0.99 -7.11
N ASP A 66 -6.29 -0.45 -7.53
CA ASP A 66 -6.40 0.93 -7.99
C ASP A 66 -5.99 1.92 -6.88
N LEU A 67 -6.33 1.63 -5.62
CA LEU A 67 -5.89 2.42 -4.46
C LEU A 67 -4.39 2.33 -4.23
N ILE A 68 -3.81 1.12 -4.31
CA ILE A 68 -2.37 0.90 -4.17
C ILE A 68 -1.62 1.65 -5.27
N GLU A 69 -2.09 1.57 -6.52
CA GLU A 69 -1.47 2.25 -7.66
C GLU A 69 -1.57 3.78 -7.53
N ALA A 70 -2.72 4.30 -7.09
CA ALA A 70 -2.89 5.73 -6.86
C ALA A 70 -1.93 6.26 -5.79
N ILE A 71 -1.77 5.53 -4.68
CA ILE A 71 -0.81 5.88 -3.61
C ILE A 71 0.62 5.81 -4.15
N ASN A 72 0.97 4.72 -4.83
CA ASN A 72 2.29 4.52 -5.41
C ASN A 72 2.66 5.65 -6.39
N LYS A 73 1.73 6.05 -7.26
CA LYS A 73 1.95 7.13 -8.22
C LYS A 73 2.22 8.47 -7.53
N VAL A 74 1.48 8.80 -6.46
CA VAL A 74 1.72 10.05 -5.71
C VAL A 74 3.09 10.01 -5.03
N MET A 75 3.46 8.89 -4.41
CA MET A 75 4.76 8.72 -3.76
C MET A 75 5.92 8.82 -4.77
N LEU A 76 5.84 8.08 -5.88
CA LEU A 76 6.86 8.10 -6.94
C LEU A 76 7.02 9.48 -7.56
N ASN A 77 5.92 10.19 -7.82
CA ASN A 77 5.99 11.55 -8.36
C ASN A 77 6.70 12.51 -7.39
N GLU A 78 6.49 12.36 -6.08
CA GLU A 78 7.13 13.22 -5.10
C GLU A 78 8.62 12.88 -4.95
N MET A 79 8.96 11.59 -4.84
CA MET A 79 10.36 11.15 -4.84
C MET A 79 11.08 11.60 -6.11
N GLN A 80 10.45 11.48 -7.29
CA GLN A 80 11.05 11.92 -8.55
C GLN A 80 11.40 13.41 -8.53
N LYS A 81 10.50 14.28 -8.06
CA LYS A 81 10.81 15.72 -7.94
C LYS A 81 11.98 15.97 -6.99
N GLU A 82 12.03 15.28 -5.86
CA GLU A 82 13.12 15.44 -4.90
C GLU A 82 14.47 14.97 -5.50
N ILE A 83 14.45 13.87 -6.24
CA ILE A 83 15.63 13.33 -6.93
C ILE A 83 16.10 14.27 -8.05
N ASP A 84 15.17 14.81 -8.84
CA ASP A 84 15.48 15.74 -9.93
C ASP A 84 16.13 17.04 -9.43
N GLN A 85 15.86 17.42 -8.17
CA GLN A 85 16.45 18.58 -7.50
C GLN A 85 17.75 18.23 -6.73
N ALA A 86 18.02 16.95 -6.50
CA ALA A 86 19.15 16.52 -5.71
C ALA A 86 20.48 16.76 -6.45
N LYS A 87 21.43 17.42 -5.77
CA LYS A 87 22.79 17.64 -6.32
C LYS A 87 23.61 16.37 -6.41
N PHE A 88 23.37 15.44 -5.48
CA PHE A 88 24.10 14.20 -5.35
C PHE A 88 23.13 13.05 -5.14
N VAL A 89 23.33 12.00 -5.93
CA VAL A 89 22.56 10.76 -5.89
C VAL A 89 23.55 9.60 -5.92
N SER A 90 23.25 8.55 -5.17
CA SER A 90 24.00 7.30 -5.16
C SER A 90 23.04 6.12 -5.22
N ILE A 91 23.47 5.04 -5.87
CA ILE A 91 22.71 3.80 -5.99
C ILE A 91 23.53 2.72 -5.31
N LEU A 92 22.94 2.04 -4.33
CA LEU A 92 23.50 0.85 -3.71
C LEU A 92 22.78 -0.35 -4.30
N VAL A 93 23.54 -1.34 -4.75
CA VAL A 93 23.01 -2.58 -5.30
C VAL A 93 23.65 -3.73 -4.54
N ASP A 94 22.83 -4.59 -3.95
CA ASP A 94 23.28 -5.78 -3.23
C ASP A 94 22.57 -7.02 -3.77
N GLU A 95 23.35 -8.07 -4.02
CA GLU A 95 22.88 -9.33 -4.58
C GLU A 95 23.09 -10.45 -3.57
N THR A 96 22.03 -11.20 -3.29
CA THR A 96 22.06 -12.35 -2.38
C THR A 96 21.37 -13.55 -3.00
N SER A 97 21.83 -14.76 -2.72
CA SER A 97 21.18 -15.98 -3.19
C SER A 97 20.24 -16.52 -2.12
N ASP A 98 18.99 -16.78 -2.49
CA ASP A 98 18.02 -17.39 -1.58
C ASP A 98 18.26 -18.90 -1.38
N VAL A 99 17.43 -19.53 -0.54
CA VAL A 99 17.51 -20.97 -0.22
C VAL A 99 17.31 -21.88 -1.44
N SER A 100 16.75 -21.36 -2.54
CA SER A 100 16.59 -22.08 -3.81
C SER A 100 17.73 -21.84 -4.80
N ALA A 101 18.81 -21.17 -4.35
CA ALA A 101 19.91 -20.68 -5.17
C ALA A 101 19.46 -19.69 -6.27
N SER A 102 18.29 -19.04 -6.08
CA SER A 102 17.86 -17.96 -6.95
C SER A 102 18.49 -16.66 -6.48
N SER A 103 19.07 -15.91 -7.42
CA SER A 103 19.61 -14.58 -7.14
C SER A 103 18.48 -13.58 -6.87
N GLN A 104 18.62 -12.83 -5.78
CA GLN A 104 17.76 -11.73 -5.36
C GLN A 104 18.58 -10.44 -5.35
N LEU A 105 18.12 -9.43 -6.07
CA LEU A 105 18.78 -8.14 -6.18
C LEU A 105 18.00 -7.08 -5.39
N SER A 106 18.67 -6.38 -4.49
CA SER A 106 18.13 -5.21 -3.79
C SER A 106 18.82 -3.94 -4.28
N THR A 107 18.05 -2.88 -4.49
CA THR A 107 18.53 -1.58 -4.95
C THR A 107 18.03 -0.50 -4.02
N VAL A 108 18.93 0.33 -3.49
CA VAL A 108 18.61 1.48 -2.64
C VAL A 108 19.08 2.75 -3.34
N LEU A 109 18.20 3.76 -3.39
CA LEU A 109 18.50 5.05 -3.99
C LEU A 109 18.69 6.08 -2.88
N ARG A 110 19.92 6.54 -2.69
CA ARG A 110 20.26 7.51 -1.65
C ARG A 110 20.55 8.88 -2.26
N TYR A 111 19.84 9.90 -1.79
CA TYR A 111 19.95 11.28 -2.27
C TYR A 111 19.89 12.29 -1.12
N VAL A 112 20.39 13.50 -1.38
CA VAL A 112 20.38 14.62 -0.43
C VAL A 112 19.35 15.64 -0.88
N THR A 113 18.38 15.95 -0.03
CA THR A 113 17.36 16.96 -0.30
C THR A 113 17.94 18.38 -0.25
N GLU A 114 17.19 19.38 -0.71
CA GLU A 114 17.57 20.80 -0.60
C GLU A 114 17.81 21.24 0.85
N ASP A 115 17.08 20.64 1.80
CA ASP A 115 17.23 20.86 3.24
C ASP A 115 18.44 20.12 3.87
N TYR A 116 19.32 19.56 3.03
CA TYR A 116 20.47 18.75 3.45
C TYR A 116 20.10 17.50 4.27
N VAL A 117 18.88 16.98 4.09
CA VAL A 117 18.45 15.72 4.69
C VAL A 117 18.80 14.57 3.74
N ILE A 118 19.40 13.52 4.29
CA ILE A 118 19.71 12.30 3.54
C ILE A 118 18.46 11.41 3.57
N LYS A 119 18.00 10.99 2.38
CA LYS A 119 16.94 9.99 2.20
C LYS A 119 17.48 8.77 1.46
N GLU A 120 16.90 7.61 1.75
CA GLU A 120 17.22 6.28 1.19
C GLU A 120 15.93 5.57 0.76
#